data_AF-A0A6A4ZK06-F1
#
_entry.id   AF-A0A6A4ZK06-F1
#
_cell.length_a   1.000
_cell.length_b   1.000
_cell.length_c   1.000
_cell.angle_alpha   90.00
_cell.angle_beta   90.00
_cell.angle_gamma   90.00
#
_symmetry.space_group_name_H-M   'P 1'
#
loop_
_entity.id
_entity.type
_entity.pdbx_description
1 polymer ?
#
loop_
_entity_poly.entity_id
_entity_poly.type
_entity_poly.pdbx_seq_one_letter_code
_entity_poly.pdbx_strand_id
1 'polypeptide(L)'
;MTRDLLGSGADNDRADTHTAEKTMVSKDPTEGLTKHVDTSKKVDKIMAGHYVPAENEVLHGRYRITGKKLGMGTFGQVLEAYDETSSQGVAVKIIKNHSHFSVQAQTEIKILQYMHTSTHGDRCHIVRMVDHFTHKGHECLVFPLCSYNLYELLRSSQFKGVGLKLIRKFAKQIVESLEFLASINVIHCDLKPEN
;
A
#
# COMPACT_ATOMS: atom_id res chain seq x y z
N MET A 1 -14.56 -31.02 52.63
CA MET A 1 -14.30 -32.22 53.47
C MET A 1 -13.25 -33.07 52.77
N THR A 2 -12.51 -33.93 53.50
CA THR A 2 -11.83 -35.17 53.02
C THR A 2 -11.28 -35.16 51.57
N ARG A 3 -9.98 -35.02 51.27
CA ARG A 3 -8.75 -35.51 51.94
C ARG A 3 -8.69 -37.05 52.06
N ASP A 4 -7.52 -37.61 51.76
CA ASP A 4 -6.90 -38.90 52.19
C ASP A 4 -6.37 -39.74 51.00
N LEU A 5 -5.23 -40.46 51.04
CA LEU A 5 -4.04 -40.60 51.93
C LEU A 5 -2.85 -41.08 51.02
N LEU A 6 -1.56 -41.22 51.39
CA LEU A 6 -0.84 -41.10 52.68
C LEU A 6 0.25 -39.97 52.56
N GLY A 7 1.58 -40.00 52.81
CA GLY A 7 2.58 -40.96 53.34
C GLY A 7 3.69 -41.30 52.33
N SER A 8 4.96 -41.60 52.68
CA SER A 8 5.76 -41.47 53.94
C SER A 8 7.18 -42.02 53.68
N GLY A 9 8.29 -41.61 54.33
CA GLY A 9 8.58 -40.64 55.39
C GLY A 9 10.04 -40.81 55.92
N ALA A 10 10.50 -39.95 56.85
CA ALA A 10 11.86 -39.89 57.46
C ALA A 10 13.00 -39.44 56.49
N ASP A 11 13.82 -38.41 56.77
CA ASP A 11 14.82 -38.15 57.85
C ASP A 11 16.16 -38.89 57.61
N ASN A 12 17.37 -38.38 57.91
CA ASN A 12 17.76 -37.25 58.78
C ASN A 12 19.13 -36.60 58.41
N ASP A 13 19.36 -35.39 58.93
CA ASP A 13 20.60 -34.79 59.45
C ASP A 13 21.84 -34.37 58.61
N ARG A 14 22.21 -33.10 58.88
CA ARG A 14 23.55 -32.49 59.09
C ARG A 14 24.56 -32.28 57.94
N ALA A 15 25.21 -31.13 58.05
CA ALA A 15 26.19 -30.55 57.13
C ALA A 15 27.63 -30.69 57.65
N ASP A 16 28.61 -30.38 56.80
CA ASP A 16 29.64 -29.40 57.19
C ASP A 16 30.24 -28.66 55.97
N THR A 17 31.13 -27.71 56.20
CA THR A 17 31.54 -26.67 55.24
C THR A 17 32.98 -26.81 54.72
N HIS A 18 33.24 -26.43 53.45
CA HIS A 18 34.19 -25.35 53.13
C HIS A 18 34.32 -25.01 51.61
N THR A 19 34.09 -23.72 51.33
CA THR A 19 34.86 -22.81 50.46
C THR A 19 35.70 -23.36 49.29
N ALA A 20 35.26 -23.05 48.06
CA ALA A 20 36.15 -22.75 46.93
C ALA A 20 35.46 -21.74 45.99
N GLU A 21 35.92 -20.49 45.97
CA GLU A 21 35.39 -19.48 45.04
C GLU A 21 35.81 -19.79 43.59
N LYS A 22 34.88 -19.64 42.64
CA LYS A 22 35.21 -19.59 41.22
C LYS A 22 34.28 -18.65 40.47
N THR A 23 34.85 -17.55 39.99
CA THR A 23 34.15 -16.40 39.42
C THR A 23 33.20 -16.78 38.27
N MET A 24 31.90 -16.51 38.44
CA MET A 24 30.95 -16.59 37.34
C MET A 24 31.06 -15.33 36.47
N VAL A 25 31.64 -15.47 35.28
CA VAL A 25 31.48 -14.48 34.20
C VAL A 25 30.18 -14.78 33.48
N SER A 26 29.22 -13.86 33.57
CA SER A 26 27.94 -13.94 32.88
C SER A 26 28.13 -13.90 31.36
N LYS A 27 27.67 -14.93 30.64
CA LYS A 27 27.48 -14.86 29.18
C LYS A 27 26.08 -14.34 28.85
N ASP A 28 26.01 -13.26 28.10
CA ASP A 28 24.77 -12.70 27.58
C ASP A 28 24.14 -13.61 26.51
N PRO A 29 22.84 -13.95 26.59
CA PRO A 29 22.16 -14.81 25.62
C PRO A 29 21.63 -13.99 24.43
N THR A 30 22.51 -13.31 23.68
CA THR A 30 22.13 -12.39 22.58
C THR A 30 22.75 -12.70 21.21
N GLU A 31 23.27 -13.90 20.98
CA GLU A 31 23.60 -14.38 19.62
C GLU A 31 22.36 -15.00 18.94
N GLY A 32 21.48 -14.13 18.42
CA GLY A 32 20.16 -14.55 17.90
C GLY A 32 19.55 -13.63 16.83
N LEU A 33 19.96 -13.84 15.58
CA LEU A 33 19.18 -13.49 14.37
C LEU A 33 18.89 -11.99 14.09
N THR A 34 19.87 -11.09 14.29
CA THR A 34 19.86 -9.74 13.70
C THR A 34 20.00 -9.78 12.18
N LYS A 35 18.91 -10.09 11.47
CA LYS A 35 18.83 -9.93 10.01
C LYS A 35 18.87 -8.45 9.64
N HIS A 36 20.08 -7.92 9.44
CA HIS A 36 20.29 -6.66 8.72
C HIS A 36 19.78 -6.82 7.29
N VAL A 37 18.51 -6.49 7.08
CA VAL A 37 17.93 -6.33 5.74
C VAL A 37 18.57 -5.09 5.14
N ASP A 38 19.48 -5.30 4.20
CA ASP A 38 20.14 -4.24 3.45
C ASP A 38 19.10 -3.37 2.71
N THR A 39 18.85 -2.20 3.29
CA THR A 39 17.81 -1.28 2.81
C THR A 39 18.11 -0.75 1.42
N SER A 40 19.39 -0.54 1.06
CA SER A 40 19.79 -0.11 -0.27
C SER A 40 19.38 -1.17 -1.30
N LYS A 41 19.78 -2.44 -1.10
CA LYS A 41 19.38 -3.55 -1.99
C LYS A 41 17.85 -3.70 -2.13
N LYS A 42 17.08 -3.34 -1.09
CA LYS A 42 15.61 -3.30 -1.16
C LYS A 42 15.09 -2.13 -2.00
N VAL A 43 15.69 -0.94 -1.87
CA VAL A 43 15.35 0.24 -2.69
C VAL A 43 15.73 0.02 -4.14
N ASP A 44 16.92 -0.51 -4.44
CA ASP A 44 17.38 -0.80 -5.81
C ASP A 44 16.41 -1.76 -6.53
N LYS A 45 16.00 -2.84 -5.84
CA LYS A 45 15.01 -3.80 -6.36
C LYS A 45 13.62 -3.20 -6.54
N ILE A 46 13.24 -2.19 -5.74
CA ILE A 46 12.00 -1.43 -5.97
C ILE A 46 12.17 -0.55 -7.20
N MET A 47 13.26 0.23 -7.32
CA MET A 47 13.51 1.17 -8.42
C MET A 47 13.70 0.50 -9.78
N ALA A 48 14.14 -0.76 -9.82
CA ALA A 48 14.29 -1.54 -11.05
C ALA A 48 13.03 -1.47 -11.95
N GLY A 49 13.21 -1.02 -13.19
CA GLY A 49 12.16 -0.91 -14.20
C GLY A 49 11.18 0.27 -14.02
N HIS A 50 11.39 1.20 -13.10
CA HIS A 50 10.65 2.47 -13.10
C HIS A 50 11.27 3.48 -14.07
N TYR A 51 10.44 4.18 -14.83
CA TYR A 51 10.83 5.47 -15.40
C TYR A 51 10.74 6.54 -14.32
N VAL A 52 11.79 7.34 -14.14
CA VAL A 52 11.82 8.49 -13.23
C VAL A 52 11.97 9.75 -14.07
N PRO A 53 10.87 10.49 -14.34
CA PRO A 53 10.94 11.74 -15.08
C PRO A 53 11.70 12.81 -14.28
N ALA A 54 12.25 13.79 -15.00
CA ALA A 54 12.74 15.01 -14.36
C ALA A 54 11.58 15.93 -13.92
N GLU A 55 11.84 16.82 -12.97
CA GLU A 55 10.90 17.92 -12.68
C GLU A 55 10.75 18.81 -13.91
N ASN A 56 9.51 19.22 -14.20
CA ASN A 56 9.09 19.91 -15.43
C ASN A 56 9.32 19.15 -16.75
N GLU A 57 9.62 17.84 -16.72
CA GLU A 57 9.59 17.02 -17.93
C GLU A 57 8.16 16.90 -18.48
N VAL A 58 7.98 17.11 -19.79
CA VAL A 58 6.69 17.00 -20.49
C VAL A 58 6.52 15.63 -21.11
N LEU A 59 5.67 14.79 -20.50
CA LEU A 59 5.30 13.48 -21.06
C LEU A 59 4.26 13.66 -22.17
N HIS A 60 4.42 12.89 -23.26
CA HIS A 60 3.53 12.87 -24.42
C HIS A 60 3.22 14.27 -25.02
N GLY A 61 4.13 15.24 -24.86
CA GLY A 61 3.93 16.61 -25.34
C GLY A 61 2.84 17.42 -24.62
N ARG A 62 2.25 16.89 -23.54
CA ARG A 62 1.04 17.45 -22.90
C ARG A 62 1.10 17.51 -21.37
N TYR A 63 1.76 16.55 -20.71
CA TYR A 63 1.69 16.35 -19.27
C TYR A 63 3.00 16.71 -18.59
N ARG A 64 3.10 17.91 -18.03
CA ARG A 64 4.32 18.39 -17.35
C ARG A 64 4.39 17.90 -15.91
N ILE A 65 5.42 17.13 -15.59
CA ILE A 65 5.63 16.55 -14.26
C ILE A 65 6.02 17.62 -13.24
N THR A 66 5.33 17.67 -12.09
CA THR A 66 5.59 18.65 -11.01
C THR A 66 6.71 18.24 -10.06
N GLY A 67 7.36 17.10 -10.28
CA GLY A 67 8.33 16.48 -9.38
C GLY A 67 7.71 15.80 -8.14
N LYS A 68 6.52 16.21 -7.72
CA LYS A 68 5.80 15.64 -6.57
C LYS A 68 5.32 14.21 -6.86
N LYS A 69 5.75 13.28 -6.00
CA LYS A 69 5.31 11.89 -5.99
C LYS A 69 4.04 11.73 -5.17
N LEU A 70 3.01 11.12 -5.76
CA LEU A 70 1.73 10.80 -5.12
C LEU A 70 1.70 9.36 -4.58
N GLY A 71 2.38 8.43 -5.22
CA GLY A 71 2.45 7.04 -4.78
C GLY A 71 3.52 6.21 -5.50
N MET A 72 3.88 5.07 -4.92
CA MET A 72 4.85 4.13 -5.51
C MET A 72 4.62 2.72 -4.99
N GLY A 73 4.72 1.71 -5.85
CA GLY A 73 4.53 0.31 -5.47
C GLY A 73 4.94 -0.66 -6.57
N THR A 74 4.52 -1.92 -6.42
CA THR A 74 4.94 -3.04 -7.28
C THR A 74 4.72 -2.80 -8.77
N PHE A 75 3.64 -2.11 -9.15
CA PHE A 75 3.25 -1.90 -10.55
C PHE A 75 3.97 -0.73 -11.23
N GLY A 76 4.49 0.24 -10.47
CA GLY A 76 4.90 1.53 -10.99
C GLY A 76 4.83 2.66 -9.95
N GLN A 77 4.77 3.91 -10.42
CA GLN A 77 4.61 5.08 -9.56
C GLN A 77 3.56 6.06 -10.09
N VAL A 78 2.97 6.83 -9.19
CA VAL A 78 2.00 7.89 -9.51
C VAL A 78 2.64 9.22 -9.17
N LEU A 79 2.67 10.13 -10.14
CA LEU A 79 3.23 11.48 -10.02
C LEU A 79 2.15 12.52 -10.29
N GLU A 80 2.27 13.69 -9.66
CA GLU A 80 1.43 14.84 -9.97
C GLU A 80 1.98 15.56 -11.21
N ALA A 81 1.10 15.84 -12.16
CA ALA A 81 1.42 16.55 -13.39
C ALA A 81 0.41 17.67 -13.65
N TYR A 82 0.78 18.61 -14.50
CA TYR A 82 -0.11 19.61 -15.07
C TYR A 82 -0.42 19.23 -16.52
N ASP A 83 -1.70 19.16 -16.86
CA ASP A 83 -2.16 18.99 -18.24
C ASP A 83 -2.20 20.35 -18.93
N GLU A 84 -1.23 20.62 -19.81
CA GLU A 84 -1.13 21.90 -20.55
C GLU A 84 -2.33 22.13 -21.50
N THR A 85 -3.10 21.09 -21.86
CA THR A 85 -4.27 21.23 -22.73
C THR A 85 -5.53 21.64 -21.98
N SER A 86 -5.77 21.10 -20.78
CA SER A 86 -6.94 21.46 -19.96
C SER A 86 -6.63 22.53 -18.89
N SER A 87 -5.36 22.85 -18.66
CA SER A 87 -4.89 23.71 -17.58
C SER A 87 -5.36 23.23 -16.20
N GLN A 88 -5.25 21.92 -15.94
CA GLN A 88 -5.65 21.26 -14.69
C GLN A 88 -4.54 20.37 -14.12
N GLY A 89 -4.58 20.15 -12.81
CA GLY A 89 -3.75 19.13 -12.14
C GLY A 89 -4.29 17.73 -12.40
N VAL A 90 -3.40 16.79 -12.74
CA VAL A 90 -3.71 15.38 -13.00
C VAL A 90 -2.72 14.45 -12.28
N ALA A 91 -3.14 13.22 -12.04
CA ALA A 91 -2.30 12.15 -11.54
C ALA A 91 -1.89 11.22 -12.70
N VAL A 92 -0.59 11.06 -12.95
CA VAL A 92 -0.06 10.18 -13.99
C VAL A 92 0.52 8.92 -13.36
N LYS A 93 -0.13 7.78 -13.61
CA LYS A 93 0.31 6.44 -13.20
C LYS A 93 1.24 5.87 -14.26
N ILE A 94 2.55 5.91 -13.99
CA ILE A 94 3.60 5.39 -14.86
C ILE A 94 3.93 3.95 -14.44
N ILE A 95 3.60 3.00 -15.31
CA ILE A 95 3.78 1.56 -15.12
C ILE A 95 5.25 1.17 -15.37
N LYS A 96 5.75 0.13 -14.70
CA LYS A 96 7.08 -0.43 -14.98
C LYS A 96 7.16 -0.98 -16.40
N ASN A 97 8.27 -0.76 -17.10
CA ASN A 97 8.53 -1.38 -18.40
C ASN A 97 8.93 -2.85 -18.20
N HIS A 98 7.93 -3.71 -18.10
CA HIS A 98 8.07 -5.16 -18.04
C HIS A 98 6.76 -5.80 -18.52
N SER A 99 6.87 -6.77 -19.43
CA SER A 99 5.75 -7.51 -20.06
C SER A 99 4.51 -7.76 -19.18
N HIS A 100 4.67 -8.38 -18.02
CA HIS A 100 3.55 -8.69 -17.11
C HIS A 100 2.81 -7.43 -16.63
N PHE A 101 3.51 -6.35 -16.30
CA PHE A 101 2.89 -5.11 -15.86
C PHE A 101 2.24 -4.36 -17.03
N SER A 102 2.82 -4.39 -18.23
CA SER A 102 2.20 -3.86 -19.44
C SER A 102 0.89 -4.59 -19.79
N VAL A 103 0.86 -5.92 -19.69
CA VAL A 103 -0.36 -6.72 -19.91
C VAL A 103 -1.43 -6.44 -18.84
N GLN A 104 -1.02 -6.26 -17.58
CA GLN A 104 -1.93 -5.87 -16.50
C GLN A 104 -2.50 -4.47 -16.72
N ALA A 105 -1.66 -3.49 -17.10
CA ALA A 105 -2.10 -2.13 -17.41
C ALA A 105 -3.06 -2.08 -18.61
N GLN A 106 -2.79 -2.87 -19.65
CA GLN A 106 -3.69 -3.03 -20.80
C GLN A 106 -5.03 -3.72 -20.44
N THR A 107 -5.06 -4.49 -19.36
CA THR A 107 -6.32 -5.02 -18.79
C THR A 107 -7.05 -3.94 -17.99
N GLU A 108 -6.34 -3.17 -17.17
CA GLU A 108 -6.86 -2.04 -16.39
C GLU A 108 -7.48 -0.96 -17.30
N ILE A 109 -6.78 -0.57 -18.38
CA ILE A 109 -7.25 0.36 -19.43
C ILE A 109 -8.59 -0.10 -20.01
N LYS A 110 -8.71 -1.39 -20.38
CA LYS A 110 -9.94 -1.94 -20.98
C LYS A 110 -11.11 -1.95 -20.00
N ILE A 111 -10.86 -2.28 -18.73
CA ILE A 111 -11.89 -2.25 -17.68
C ILE A 111 -12.34 -0.80 -17.43
N LEU A 112 -11.41 0.16 -17.33
CA LEU A 112 -11.72 1.59 -17.19
C LEU A 112 -12.54 2.13 -18.37
N GLN A 113 -12.20 1.75 -19.60
CA GLN A 113 -12.95 2.11 -20.81
C GLN A 113 -14.35 1.48 -20.83
N TYR A 114 -14.50 0.22 -20.42
CA TYR A 114 -15.79 -0.47 -20.34
C TYR A 114 -16.71 0.10 -19.24
N MET A 115 -16.17 0.46 -18.07
CA MET A 115 -16.93 1.15 -17.02
C MET A 115 -17.42 2.53 -17.50
N HIS A 116 -16.60 3.23 -18.27
CA HIS A 116 -16.91 4.55 -18.83
C HIS A 116 -18.06 4.49 -19.85
N THR A 117 -18.11 3.48 -20.71
CA THR A 117 -19.23 3.31 -21.67
C THR A 117 -20.50 2.76 -21.02
N SER A 118 -20.35 2.04 -19.89
CA SER A 118 -21.47 1.43 -19.14
C SER A 118 -22.14 2.39 -18.13
N THR A 119 -21.66 3.62 -17.98
CA THR A 119 -22.21 4.62 -17.04
C THR A 119 -22.99 5.72 -17.76
N HIS A 120 -24.13 6.12 -17.19
CA HIS A 120 -24.90 7.31 -17.62
C HIS A 120 -24.50 8.57 -16.84
N GLY A 121 -23.19 8.74 -16.54
CA GLY A 121 -22.61 9.86 -15.80
C GLY A 121 -21.87 9.46 -14.52
N ASP A 122 -21.21 10.43 -13.87
CA ASP A 122 -20.23 10.23 -12.77
C ASP A 122 -20.82 9.76 -11.42
N ARG A 123 -21.99 9.10 -11.41
CA ARG A 123 -22.77 8.78 -10.20
C ARG A 123 -22.29 7.55 -9.42
N CYS A 124 -21.30 6.82 -9.93
CA CYS A 124 -20.84 5.55 -9.37
C CYS A 124 -19.58 5.66 -8.49
N HIS A 125 -19.06 6.88 -8.26
CA HIS A 125 -17.83 7.20 -7.51
C HIS A 125 -16.54 6.46 -7.97
N ILE A 126 -16.55 5.82 -9.13
CA ILE A 126 -15.36 5.22 -9.77
C ILE A 126 -14.52 6.34 -10.41
N VAL A 127 -13.19 6.27 -10.26
CA VAL A 127 -12.29 7.25 -10.90
C VAL A 127 -12.30 7.10 -12.43
N ARG A 128 -12.63 8.19 -13.12
CA ARG A 128 -12.68 8.28 -14.58
C ARG A 128 -11.26 8.45 -15.14
N MET A 129 -10.77 7.49 -15.92
CA MET A 129 -9.53 7.66 -16.68
C MET A 129 -9.71 8.79 -17.72
N VAL A 130 -8.77 9.74 -17.75
CA VAL A 130 -8.79 10.92 -18.62
C VAL A 130 -8.11 10.61 -19.95
N ASP A 131 -6.97 9.92 -19.91
CA ASP A 131 -6.13 9.62 -21.06
C ASP A 131 -5.24 8.40 -20.77
N HIS A 132 -4.65 7.81 -21.80
CA HIS A 132 -3.63 6.75 -21.69
C HIS A 132 -2.68 6.79 -22.89
N PHE A 133 -1.39 6.59 -22.65
CA PHE A 133 -0.36 6.64 -23.69
C PHE A 133 0.87 5.82 -23.30
N THR A 134 1.65 5.37 -24.29
CA THR A 134 3.00 4.83 -24.07
C THR A 134 4.03 5.96 -24.15
N HIS A 135 4.96 6.04 -23.20
CA HIS A 135 6.10 6.96 -23.24
C HIS A 135 7.40 6.25 -22.87
N LYS A 136 8.41 6.31 -23.75
CA LYS A 136 9.73 5.64 -23.56
C LYS A 136 9.63 4.14 -23.21
N GLY A 137 8.59 3.45 -23.68
CA GLY A 137 8.32 2.03 -23.37
C GLY A 137 7.54 1.77 -22.08
N HIS A 138 7.09 2.81 -21.38
CA HIS A 138 6.24 2.72 -20.19
C HIS A 138 4.79 3.05 -20.54
N GLU A 139 3.86 2.23 -20.08
CA GLU A 139 2.43 2.55 -20.14
C GLU A 139 2.10 3.62 -19.09
N CYS A 140 1.41 4.67 -19.50
CA CYS A 140 0.98 5.77 -18.63
C CYS A 140 -0.54 5.90 -18.68
N LEU A 141 -1.19 5.88 -17.51
CA LEU A 141 -2.62 6.17 -17.35
C LEU A 141 -2.78 7.52 -16.65
N VAL A 142 -3.69 8.36 -17.12
CA VAL A 142 -3.95 9.70 -16.57
C VAL A 142 -5.30 9.74 -15.88
N PHE A 143 -5.34 10.28 -14.67
CA PHE A 143 -6.54 10.43 -13.84
C PHE A 143 -6.66 11.87 -13.30
N PRO A 144 -7.85 12.32 -12.87
CA PRO A 144 -8.00 13.59 -12.17
C PRO A 144 -7.15 13.60 -10.89
N LEU A 145 -6.64 14.77 -10.50
CA LEU A 145 -5.87 14.89 -9.25
C LEU A 145 -6.81 14.85 -8.04
N CYS A 146 -7.00 13.65 -7.49
CA CYS A 146 -7.77 13.44 -6.26
C CYS A 146 -7.05 14.00 -5.01
N SER A 147 -7.83 14.23 -3.95
CA SER A 147 -7.32 14.53 -2.61
C SER A 147 -6.81 13.27 -1.89
N TYR A 148 -6.47 13.39 -0.60
CA TYR A 148 -6.07 12.28 0.27
C TYR A 148 -7.01 11.07 0.19
N ASN A 149 -6.42 9.87 0.18
CA ASN A 149 -7.15 8.62 0.38
C ASN A 149 -7.57 8.43 1.85
N LEU A 150 -8.36 7.39 2.12
CA LEU A 150 -8.91 7.14 3.46
C LEU A 150 -7.82 6.69 4.47
N TYR A 151 -6.72 6.09 4.01
CA TYR A 151 -5.58 5.78 4.87
C TYR A 151 -4.92 7.05 5.42
N GLU A 152 -4.64 8.05 4.57
CA GLU A 152 -4.05 9.32 5.00
C GLU A 152 -5.02 10.16 5.84
N LEU A 153 -6.34 10.03 5.61
CA LEU A 153 -7.35 10.58 6.52
C LEU A 153 -7.30 9.92 7.92
N LEU A 154 -7.15 8.59 7.99
CA LEU A 154 -6.96 7.89 9.27
C LEU A 154 -5.63 8.28 9.94
N ARG A 155 -4.54 8.40 9.18
CA ARG A 155 -3.24 8.87 9.65
C ARG A 155 -3.31 10.29 10.23
N SER A 156 -3.98 11.23 9.55
CA SER A 156 -4.17 12.60 10.05
C SER A 156 -5.06 12.66 11.29
N SER A 157 -6.00 11.72 11.48
CA SER A 157 -6.73 11.54 12.74
C SER A 157 -5.89 10.96 13.90
N GLN A 158 -4.59 10.69 13.68
CA GLN A 158 -3.72 9.93 14.59
C GLN A 158 -4.30 8.53 14.91
N PHE A 159 -4.97 7.92 13.93
CA PHE A 159 -5.73 6.66 14.04
C PHE A 159 -6.82 6.64 15.13
N LYS A 160 -7.25 7.81 15.63
CA LYS A 160 -8.39 7.95 16.56
C LYS A 160 -9.75 7.75 15.87
N GLY A 161 -9.75 7.61 14.54
CA GLY A 161 -10.93 7.38 13.72
C GLY A 161 -11.64 8.68 13.34
N VAL A 162 -12.80 8.54 12.70
CA VAL A 162 -13.63 9.66 12.23
C VAL A 162 -15.08 9.47 12.66
N GLY A 163 -15.82 10.57 12.82
CA GLY A 163 -17.18 10.53 13.35
C GLY A 163 -18.15 9.73 12.47
N LEU A 164 -19.09 9.01 13.09
CA LEU A 164 -20.06 8.11 12.42
C LEU A 164 -20.84 8.76 11.26
N LYS A 165 -21.09 10.08 11.31
CA LYS A 165 -21.72 10.84 10.22
C LYS A 165 -20.88 10.83 8.93
N LEU A 166 -19.56 10.81 9.04
CA LEU A 166 -18.63 10.74 7.92
C LEU A 166 -18.43 9.29 7.45
N ILE A 167 -18.30 8.34 8.39
CA ILE A 167 -18.26 6.89 8.06
C ILE A 167 -19.48 6.50 7.22
N ARG A 168 -20.68 6.98 7.58
CA ARG A 168 -21.92 6.73 6.81
C ARG A 168 -21.87 7.30 5.39
N LYS A 169 -21.17 8.42 5.15
CA LYS A 169 -20.98 8.96 3.80
C LYS A 169 -20.06 8.05 2.97
N PHE A 170 -18.87 7.74 3.48
CA PHE A 170 -17.93 6.86 2.77
C PHE A 170 -18.53 5.47 2.51
N ALA A 171 -19.14 4.85 3.51
CA ALA A 171 -19.80 3.55 3.36
C ALA A 171 -20.90 3.58 2.30
N LYS A 172 -21.71 4.65 2.24
CA LYS A 172 -22.70 4.83 1.17
C LYS A 172 -22.03 4.89 -0.21
N GLN A 173 -21.01 5.73 -0.39
CA GLN A 173 -20.35 5.90 -1.69
C GLN A 173 -19.68 4.61 -2.17
N ILE A 174 -18.99 3.90 -1.27
CA ILE A 174 -18.35 2.61 -1.55
C ILE A 174 -19.39 1.55 -1.95
N VAL A 175 -20.57 1.52 -1.31
CA VAL A 175 -21.66 0.62 -1.68
C VAL A 175 -22.25 0.98 -3.05
N GLU A 176 -22.47 2.28 -3.36
CA GLU A 176 -22.92 2.74 -4.68
C GLU A 176 -21.90 2.36 -5.79
N SER A 177 -20.59 2.39 -5.50
CA SER A 177 -19.55 1.87 -6.41
C SER A 177 -19.60 0.35 -6.59
N LEU A 178 -19.76 -0.41 -5.50
CA LEU A 178 -19.80 -1.87 -5.55
C LEU A 178 -21.07 -2.40 -6.23
N GLU A 179 -22.22 -1.75 -6.03
CA GLU A 179 -23.47 -2.03 -6.73
C GLU A 179 -23.31 -1.82 -8.24
N PHE A 180 -22.70 -0.71 -8.67
CA PHE A 180 -22.36 -0.49 -10.08
C PHE A 180 -21.43 -1.58 -10.62
N LEU A 181 -20.31 -1.88 -9.95
CA LEU A 181 -19.35 -2.90 -10.39
C LEU A 181 -20.00 -4.28 -10.53
N ALA A 182 -20.88 -4.65 -9.59
CA ALA A 182 -21.66 -5.88 -9.66
C ALA A 182 -22.61 -5.89 -10.87
N SER A 183 -23.30 -4.79 -11.16
CA SER A 183 -24.24 -4.68 -12.29
C SER A 183 -23.59 -4.92 -13.67
N ILE A 184 -22.29 -4.69 -13.79
CA ILE A 184 -21.50 -4.92 -15.02
C ILE A 184 -20.56 -6.15 -14.94
N ASN A 185 -20.69 -6.98 -13.90
CA ASN A 185 -19.88 -8.17 -13.63
C ASN A 185 -18.36 -7.91 -13.47
N VAL A 186 -17.96 -6.77 -12.91
CA VAL A 186 -16.56 -6.42 -12.63
C VAL A 186 -16.25 -6.61 -11.14
N ILE A 187 -15.07 -7.17 -10.83
CA ILE A 187 -14.57 -7.37 -9.46
C ILE A 187 -13.31 -6.52 -9.27
N HIS A 188 -13.28 -5.66 -8.23
CA HIS A 188 -12.17 -4.74 -7.99
C HIS A 188 -10.88 -5.43 -7.49
N CYS A 189 -11.02 -6.54 -6.77
CA CYS A 189 -9.94 -7.37 -6.20
C CYS A 189 -8.99 -6.71 -5.17
N ASP A 190 -8.85 -5.38 -5.13
CA ASP A 190 -7.91 -4.65 -4.25
C ASP A 190 -8.59 -3.46 -3.54
N LEU A 191 -9.78 -3.65 -2.95
CA LEU A 191 -10.49 -2.59 -2.22
C LEU A 191 -9.91 -2.43 -0.80
N LYS A 192 -9.32 -1.27 -0.50
CA LYS A 192 -8.66 -0.93 0.77
C LYS A 192 -8.60 0.60 0.96
N PRO A 193 -8.35 1.14 2.17
CA PRO A 193 -8.36 2.60 2.43
C PRO A 193 -7.37 3.44 1.60
N GLU A 194 -6.37 2.83 0.98
CA GLU A 194 -5.39 3.47 0.10
C GLU A 194 -5.90 3.74 -1.33
N ASN A 195 -6.96 3.03 -1.76
CA ASN A 195 -7.53 3.00 -3.11
C ASN A 195 -8.96 3.58 -3.13
#